data_AF-A0A254SC43-F1
#
_entry.id   AF-A0A254SC43-F1
#
_cell.length_a   1.000
_cell.length_b   1.000
_cell.length_c   1.000
_cell.angle_alpha   90.00
_cell.angle_beta   90.00
_cell.angle_gamma   90.00
#
_symmetry.space_group_name_H-M   'P 1'
#
loop_
_entity.id
_entity.type
_entity.pdbx_description
1 polymer ?
#
loop_
_entity_poly.entity_id
_entity_poly.type
_entity_poly.pdbx_seq_one_letter_code
_entity_poly.pdbx_strand_id
1 'polypeptide(L)'
;MDSAVFLYNKYSDLSKHIEVYYSTGVPTAEASSNGDLRFGKDRNYMFVGTAMHEMAHTLGMGTTSEYKAMFKDGVFKGEKAQATLKEIDGKDAVLKGDSQHFWPYGLNYRSEVHSEQDLINHVKIVNAMYQDIFKEAFFKQGRIKSLGDTKKCMGITSSNALELMDCADTATFVKIYSMGDKPVTYRIQLGNRVVDIPNESTAAGVTASTYGYNGGAHQKYLFEDAGVNTPNAVLLKNYKSGLYLQAVGKNVVQNPMPSRSDDFIWKIEEQRTDTTEKPVSISKRRTPNKNLEESMPERLFDALGRAAGKIRRGVTSKILKSN
;
A
#
# COMPACT_ATOMS: atom_id res chain seq x y z
N MET A 1 -0.59 -6.67 -17.03
CA MET A 1 -1.01 -6.18 -15.69
C MET A 1 -0.73 -7.20 -14.61
N ASP A 2 -1.25 -8.43 -14.70
CA ASP A 2 -1.09 -9.46 -13.65
C ASP A 2 0.37 -9.65 -13.18
N SER A 3 1.33 -9.76 -14.10
CA SER A 3 2.76 -9.87 -13.74
C SER A 3 3.30 -8.65 -13.00
N ALA A 4 2.89 -7.44 -13.41
CA ALA A 4 3.31 -6.20 -12.75
C ALA A 4 2.73 -6.11 -11.33
N VAL A 5 1.45 -6.42 -11.17
CA VAL A 5 0.76 -6.49 -9.87
C VAL A 5 1.41 -7.53 -8.96
N PHE A 6 1.74 -8.71 -9.50
CA PHE A 6 2.44 -9.76 -8.74
C PHE A 6 3.79 -9.27 -8.21
N LEU A 7 4.61 -8.64 -9.05
CA LEU A 7 5.93 -8.14 -8.65
C LEU A 7 5.81 -7.04 -7.59
N TYR A 8 4.89 -6.08 -7.76
CA TYR A 8 4.65 -5.04 -6.76
C TYR A 8 4.17 -5.61 -5.43
N ASN A 9 3.21 -6.53 -5.44
CA ASN A 9 2.70 -7.18 -4.21
C ASN A 9 3.76 -8.05 -3.52
N LYS A 10 4.72 -8.60 -4.28
CA LYS A 10 5.76 -9.48 -3.73
C LYS A 10 6.94 -8.73 -3.14
N TYR A 11 7.32 -7.60 -3.75
CA TYR A 11 8.56 -6.89 -3.42
C TYR A 11 8.34 -5.48 -2.84
N SER A 12 7.10 -5.11 -2.52
CA SER A 12 6.77 -3.87 -1.81
C SER A 12 5.52 -4.03 -0.93
N ASP A 13 5.37 -3.13 0.02
CA ASP A 13 4.15 -3.01 0.85
C ASP A 13 3.21 -1.89 0.35
N LEU A 14 3.46 -1.39 -0.86
CA LEU A 14 2.66 -0.32 -1.46
C LEU A 14 1.25 -0.82 -1.79
N SER A 15 0.28 0.08 -1.67
CA SER A 15 -1.10 -0.20 -2.01
C SER A 15 -1.71 0.96 -2.77
N LYS A 16 -2.31 0.66 -3.93
CA LYS A 16 -3.00 1.62 -4.78
C LYS A 16 -4.16 0.91 -5.49
N HIS A 17 -5.31 1.56 -5.55
CA HIS A 17 -6.36 1.16 -6.48
C HIS A 17 -6.03 1.74 -7.86
N ILE A 18 -5.98 0.89 -8.88
CA ILE A 18 -5.63 1.28 -10.25
C ILE A 18 -6.74 0.83 -11.19
N GLU A 19 -7.26 1.77 -11.98
CA GLU A 19 -8.21 1.52 -13.04
C GLU A 19 -7.49 1.49 -14.39
N VAL A 20 -7.59 0.37 -15.11
CA VAL A 20 -6.82 0.13 -16.33
C VAL A 20 -7.72 0.20 -17.55
N TYR A 21 -7.34 1.04 -18.51
CA TYR A 21 -8.10 1.30 -19.72
C TYR A 21 -7.29 0.97 -20.98
N TYR A 22 -8.01 0.63 -22.05
CA TYR A 22 -7.48 0.66 -23.41
C TYR A 22 -8.08 1.86 -24.14
N SER A 23 -7.25 2.82 -24.53
CA SER A 23 -7.68 4.05 -25.18
C SER A 23 -6.85 4.29 -26.43
N THR A 24 -7.45 4.14 -27.62
CA THR A 24 -6.73 4.29 -28.90
C THR A 24 -6.24 5.71 -29.18
N GLY A 25 -6.76 6.70 -28.47
CA GLY A 25 -6.31 8.10 -28.51
C GLY A 25 -4.99 8.34 -27.78
N VAL A 26 -4.56 7.42 -26.90
CA VAL A 26 -3.26 7.47 -26.25
C VAL A 26 -2.20 6.93 -27.23
N PRO A 27 -1.12 7.68 -27.52
CA PRO A 27 -0.08 7.22 -28.44
C PRO A 27 0.70 5.99 -27.92
N THR A 28 0.99 5.94 -26.63
CA THR A 28 1.86 4.95 -25.98
C THR A 28 1.16 4.29 -24.78
N ALA A 29 1.48 4.71 -23.57
CA ALA A 29 0.78 4.47 -22.32
C ALA A 29 0.84 5.75 -21.49
N GLU A 30 -0.11 5.95 -20.60
CA GLU A 30 -0.13 7.09 -19.69
C GLU A 30 -0.80 6.69 -18.37
N ALA A 31 -0.39 7.33 -17.29
CA ALA A 31 -0.99 7.15 -15.99
C ALA A 31 -0.97 8.44 -15.19
N SER A 32 -1.84 8.49 -14.17
CA SER A 32 -1.97 9.63 -13.29
C SER A 32 -2.01 9.19 -11.83
N SER A 33 -1.59 10.07 -10.94
CA SER A 33 -1.58 9.82 -9.50
C SER A 33 -2.99 9.58 -8.91
N ASN A 34 -4.07 9.83 -9.66
CA ASN A 34 -5.43 9.45 -9.26
C ASN A 34 -5.70 7.93 -9.32
N GLY A 35 -4.84 7.14 -9.98
CA GLY A 35 -5.02 5.70 -10.17
C GLY A 35 -5.46 5.28 -11.57
N ASP A 36 -5.67 6.23 -12.49
CA ASP A 36 -5.93 5.90 -13.90
C ASP A 36 -4.64 5.47 -14.59
N LEU A 37 -4.72 4.37 -15.33
CA LEU A 37 -3.66 3.85 -16.20
C LEU A 37 -4.26 3.46 -17.55
N ARG A 38 -3.67 3.93 -18.65
CA ARG A 38 -4.18 3.69 -20.00
C ARG A 38 -3.10 3.17 -20.91
N PHE A 39 -3.45 2.18 -21.73
CA PHE A 39 -2.63 1.76 -22.86
C PHE A 39 -3.22 2.24 -24.18
N GLY A 40 -2.34 2.76 -25.03
CA GLY A 40 -2.59 3.19 -26.39
C GLY A 40 -2.76 2.05 -27.38
N LYS A 41 -2.98 2.41 -28.65
CA LYS A 41 -3.21 1.41 -29.73
C LYS A 41 -1.99 0.54 -30.02
N ASP A 42 -0.78 1.05 -29.79
CA ASP A 42 0.46 0.33 -30.09
C ASP A 42 0.71 -0.79 -29.07
N ARG A 43 0.72 -2.03 -29.58
CA ARG A 43 0.94 -3.24 -28.78
C ARG A 43 2.35 -3.35 -28.21
N ASN A 44 3.32 -2.61 -28.74
CA ASN A 44 4.69 -2.62 -28.24
C ASN A 44 4.80 -2.10 -26.79
N TYR A 45 3.86 -1.24 -26.36
CA TYR A 45 3.78 -0.70 -25.00
C TYR A 45 2.97 -1.60 -24.04
N MET A 46 2.32 -2.66 -24.54
CA MET A 46 1.55 -3.59 -23.71
C MET A 46 2.43 -4.73 -23.17
N PHE A 47 3.52 -4.37 -22.49
CA PHE A 47 4.42 -5.34 -21.85
C PHE A 47 4.64 -5.00 -20.37
N VAL A 48 5.22 -5.95 -19.62
CA VAL A 48 5.34 -5.84 -18.15
C VAL A 48 6.12 -4.61 -17.69
N GLY A 49 7.20 -4.22 -18.38
CA GLY A 49 8.00 -3.05 -18.01
C GLY A 49 7.21 -1.74 -18.13
N THR A 50 6.52 -1.49 -19.25
CA THR A 50 5.62 -0.33 -19.35
C THR A 50 4.52 -0.38 -18.31
N ALA A 51 3.90 -1.54 -18.06
CA ALA A 51 2.89 -1.64 -17.01
C ALA A 51 3.44 -1.24 -15.62
N MET A 52 4.66 -1.66 -15.28
CA MET A 52 5.31 -1.29 -14.01
C MET A 52 5.71 0.18 -13.96
N HIS A 53 6.21 0.72 -15.06
CA HIS A 53 6.49 2.14 -15.24
C HIS A 53 5.25 3.00 -15.00
N GLU A 54 4.14 2.68 -15.66
CA GLU A 54 2.87 3.40 -15.46
C GLU A 54 2.31 3.20 -14.05
N MET A 55 2.49 2.02 -13.43
CA MET A 55 2.14 1.83 -12.02
C MET A 55 2.94 2.76 -11.10
N ALA A 56 4.23 3.00 -11.38
CA ALA A 56 5.03 3.98 -10.65
C ALA A 56 4.43 5.41 -10.81
N HIS A 57 3.97 5.77 -12.00
CA HIS A 57 3.25 7.03 -12.19
C HIS A 57 1.96 7.13 -11.35
N THR A 58 1.19 6.05 -11.18
CA THR A 58 0.02 6.06 -10.26
C THR A 58 0.39 6.21 -8.79
N LEU A 59 1.62 5.82 -8.43
CA LEU A 59 2.20 5.93 -7.09
C LEU A 59 2.89 7.29 -6.87
N GLY A 60 2.87 8.19 -7.85
CA GLY A 60 3.30 9.57 -7.70
C GLY A 60 4.63 9.91 -8.37
N MET A 61 5.38 8.92 -8.87
CA MET A 61 6.63 9.17 -9.59
C MET A 61 6.30 9.96 -10.87
N GLY A 62 6.95 11.10 -11.11
CA GLY A 62 6.68 11.93 -12.29
C GLY A 62 5.33 12.64 -12.38
N THR A 63 4.38 12.35 -11.48
CA THR A 63 2.99 12.84 -11.56
C THR A 63 2.58 13.73 -10.38
N THR A 64 3.49 13.97 -9.43
CA THR A 64 3.22 14.76 -8.21
C THR A 64 4.24 15.88 -8.02
N SER A 65 3.83 16.92 -7.30
CA SER A 65 4.72 18.01 -6.87
C SER A 65 5.82 17.52 -5.92
N GLU A 66 5.48 16.56 -5.07
CA GLU A 66 6.33 15.96 -4.07
C GLU A 66 7.48 15.22 -4.74
N TYR A 67 7.20 14.43 -5.79
CA TYR A 67 8.25 13.82 -6.60
C TYR A 67 9.21 14.87 -7.17
N LYS A 68 8.69 15.92 -7.80
CA LYS A 68 9.51 16.97 -8.42
C LYS A 68 10.38 17.69 -7.39
N ALA A 69 9.85 17.92 -6.19
CA ALA A 69 10.58 18.58 -5.09
C ALA A 69 11.78 17.76 -4.60
N MET A 70 11.81 16.45 -4.84
CA MET A 70 12.93 15.59 -4.45
C MET A 70 14.14 15.69 -5.39
N PHE A 71 14.03 16.36 -6.55
CA PHE A 71 15.15 16.50 -7.48
C PHE A 71 15.84 17.84 -7.34
N LYS A 72 17.17 17.79 -7.25
CA LYS A 72 18.03 18.97 -7.37
C LYS A 72 19.24 18.62 -8.24
N ASP A 73 19.42 19.43 -9.29
CA ASP A 73 20.46 19.26 -10.30
C ASP A 73 20.42 17.86 -10.96
N GLY A 74 19.20 17.37 -11.25
CA GLY A 74 18.97 16.07 -11.88
C GLY A 74 19.24 14.85 -10.99
N VAL A 75 19.44 15.05 -9.67
CA VAL A 75 19.70 13.98 -8.69
C VAL A 75 18.57 13.91 -7.68
N PHE A 76 18.03 12.71 -7.46
CA PHE A 76 17.03 12.45 -6.43
C PHE A 76 17.67 12.56 -5.04
N LYS A 77 17.08 13.32 -4.13
CA LYS A 77 17.66 13.62 -2.81
C LYS A 77 17.16 12.71 -1.70
N GLY A 78 16.27 11.76 -1.99
CA GLY A 78 15.76 10.83 -1.00
C GLY A 78 16.83 9.85 -0.53
N GLU A 79 17.03 9.78 0.78
CA GLU A 79 18.10 8.98 1.39
C GLU A 79 17.83 7.49 1.24
N LYS A 80 16.56 7.07 1.36
CA LYS A 80 16.18 5.65 1.26
C LYS A 80 16.41 5.12 -0.14
N ALA A 81 15.92 5.83 -1.16
CA ALA A 81 16.09 5.39 -2.54
C ALA A 81 17.57 5.39 -2.98
N GLN A 82 18.35 6.37 -2.52
CA GLN A 82 19.79 6.39 -2.78
C GLN A 82 20.52 5.24 -2.09
N ALA A 83 20.15 4.90 -0.85
CA ALA A 83 20.71 3.74 -0.15
C ALA A 83 20.35 2.42 -0.86
N THR A 84 19.07 2.23 -1.20
CA THR A 84 18.61 1.05 -1.95
C THR A 84 19.34 0.91 -3.29
N LEU A 85 19.54 2.01 -4.03
CA LEU A 85 20.28 1.95 -5.27
C LEU A 85 21.74 1.52 -5.04
N LYS A 86 22.40 2.05 -4.01
CA LYS A 86 23.79 1.71 -3.70
C LYS A 86 23.97 0.26 -3.24
N GLU A 87 22.95 -0.31 -2.61
CA GLU A 87 22.93 -1.75 -2.30
C GLU A 87 22.83 -2.62 -3.56
N ILE A 88 22.14 -2.12 -4.59
CA ILE A 88 21.93 -2.83 -5.86
C ILE A 88 23.16 -2.68 -6.78
N ASP A 89 23.61 -1.45 -7.02
CA ASP A 89 24.60 -1.10 -8.05
C ASP A 89 25.98 -0.71 -7.50
N GLY A 90 26.13 -0.70 -6.18
CA GLY A 90 27.37 -0.34 -5.48
C GLY A 90 27.41 1.11 -5.01
N LYS A 91 28.38 1.40 -4.13
CA LYS A 91 28.48 2.64 -3.33
C LYS A 91 28.48 3.95 -4.15
N ASP A 92 28.93 3.91 -5.40
CA ASP A 92 29.10 5.09 -6.26
C ASP A 92 27.87 5.34 -7.15
N ALA A 93 26.84 4.49 -7.08
CA ALA A 93 25.61 4.65 -7.82
C ALA A 93 24.82 5.89 -7.34
N VAL A 94 24.17 6.57 -8.29
CA VAL A 94 23.41 7.80 -8.04
C VAL A 94 22.09 7.74 -8.77
N LEU A 95 21.00 7.85 -8.02
CA LEU A 95 19.66 7.92 -8.59
C LEU A 95 19.44 9.30 -9.20
N LYS A 96 19.20 9.33 -10.50
CA LYS A 96 18.98 10.52 -11.32
C LYS A 96 17.56 10.55 -11.86
N GLY A 97 17.17 11.70 -12.39
CA GLY A 97 15.83 11.87 -12.94
C GLY A 97 15.58 13.30 -13.39
N ASP A 98 14.37 13.49 -13.91
CA ASP A 98 13.82 14.76 -14.35
C ASP A 98 12.41 14.95 -13.75
N SER A 99 11.60 15.83 -14.34
CA SER A 99 10.26 16.11 -13.83
C SER A 99 9.25 14.97 -14.02
N GLN A 100 9.58 13.96 -14.82
CA GLN A 100 8.69 12.87 -15.21
C GLN A 100 9.33 11.49 -14.96
N HIS A 101 10.62 11.32 -15.23
CA HIS A 101 11.28 10.03 -15.25
C HIS A 101 12.46 9.97 -14.29
N PHE A 102 12.81 8.76 -13.84
CA PHE A 102 14.01 8.50 -13.07
C PHE A 102 14.85 7.40 -13.71
N TRP A 103 16.13 7.35 -13.38
CA TRP A 103 17.05 6.30 -13.79
C TRP A 103 18.21 6.17 -12.79
N PRO A 104 18.81 4.98 -12.64
CA PRO A 104 18.46 3.70 -13.27
C PRO A 104 17.13 3.10 -12.75
N TYR A 105 16.67 2.03 -13.40
CA TYR A 105 15.46 1.27 -13.04
C TYR A 105 14.12 2.03 -13.14
N GLY A 106 14.05 3.12 -13.90
CA GLY A 106 12.78 3.78 -14.24
C GLY A 106 11.90 2.98 -15.18
N LEU A 107 12.49 2.06 -15.96
CA LEU A 107 11.82 1.29 -17.01
C LEU A 107 11.14 2.20 -18.05
N ASN A 108 11.79 3.33 -18.35
CA ASN A 108 11.34 4.36 -19.29
C ASN A 108 11.30 3.83 -20.73
N TYR A 109 12.17 2.86 -21.04
CA TYR A 109 12.20 2.21 -22.34
C TYR A 109 12.20 0.69 -22.21
N ARG A 110 11.62 0.02 -23.21
CA ARG A 110 11.64 -1.45 -23.30
C ARG A 110 13.06 -2.01 -23.32
N SER A 111 14.01 -1.28 -23.88
CA SER A 111 15.42 -1.66 -23.94
C SER A 111 16.13 -1.66 -22.58
N GLU A 112 15.54 -1.06 -21.54
CA GLU A 112 16.10 -1.06 -20.18
C GLU A 112 15.78 -2.35 -19.40
N VAL A 113 14.89 -3.19 -19.92
CA VAL A 113 14.54 -4.47 -19.29
C VAL A 113 15.38 -5.58 -19.92
N HIS A 114 16.44 -5.99 -19.22
CA HIS A 114 17.33 -7.07 -19.66
C HIS A 114 17.03 -8.40 -18.94
N SER A 115 16.46 -8.32 -17.75
CA SER A 115 16.20 -9.47 -16.88
C SER A 115 14.99 -9.22 -15.97
N GLU A 116 14.53 -10.30 -15.32
CA GLU A 116 13.54 -10.19 -14.24
C GLU A 116 14.08 -9.37 -13.06
N GLN A 117 15.40 -9.37 -12.83
CA GLN A 117 16.02 -8.62 -11.75
C GLN A 117 15.84 -7.10 -11.93
N ASP A 118 15.82 -6.59 -13.17
CA ASP A 118 15.56 -5.17 -13.43
C ASP A 118 14.14 -4.76 -13.01
N LEU A 119 13.17 -5.65 -13.21
CA LEU A 119 11.78 -5.44 -12.76
C LEU A 119 11.68 -5.48 -11.23
N ILE A 120 12.41 -6.38 -10.58
CA ILE A 120 12.46 -6.44 -9.10
C ILE A 120 13.12 -5.19 -8.54
N ASN A 121 14.23 -4.75 -9.13
CA ASN A 121 14.95 -3.55 -8.72
C ASN A 121 14.09 -2.30 -8.90
N HIS A 122 13.32 -2.21 -9.99
CA HIS A 122 12.32 -1.16 -10.16
C HIS A 122 11.35 -1.08 -8.98
N VAL A 123 10.74 -2.21 -8.56
CA VAL A 123 9.79 -2.22 -7.43
C VAL A 123 10.47 -1.74 -6.14
N LYS A 124 11.70 -2.22 -5.86
CA LYS A 124 12.46 -1.81 -4.66
C LYS A 124 12.76 -0.31 -4.65
N ILE A 125 13.23 0.22 -5.79
CA ILE A 125 13.52 1.65 -5.93
C ILE A 125 12.24 2.47 -5.80
N VAL A 126 11.16 2.09 -6.49
CA VAL A 126 9.84 2.75 -6.37
C VAL A 126 9.34 2.76 -4.93
N ASN A 127 9.44 1.63 -4.22
CA ASN A 127 9.06 1.55 -2.82
C ASN A 127 9.86 2.52 -1.93
N ALA A 128 11.18 2.58 -2.13
CA ALA A 128 12.03 3.51 -1.38
C ALA A 128 11.75 4.97 -1.74
N MET A 129 11.54 5.27 -3.02
CA MET A 129 11.17 6.61 -3.48
C MET A 129 9.84 7.06 -2.90
N TYR A 130 8.81 6.20 -2.90
CA TYR A 130 7.52 6.50 -2.27
C TYR A 130 7.69 6.91 -0.81
N GLN A 131 8.53 6.17 -0.06
CA GLN A 131 8.83 6.51 1.33
C GLN A 131 9.55 7.85 1.49
N ASP A 132 10.44 8.22 0.58
CA ASP A 132 11.13 9.51 0.63
C ASP A 132 10.20 10.67 0.24
N ILE A 133 9.35 10.47 -0.77
CA ILE A 133 8.44 11.48 -1.34
C ILE A 133 7.29 11.79 -0.38
N PHE A 134 6.59 10.75 0.11
CA PHE A 134 5.40 10.91 0.95
C PHE A 134 5.69 10.81 2.44
N LYS A 135 6.94 10.49 2.80
CA LYS A 135 7.34 10.24 4.19
C LYS A 135 6.45 9.19 4.84
N GLU A 136 6.00 8.21 4.06
CA GLU A 136 5.09 7.15 4.49
C GLU A 136 5.79 5.79 4.31
N ALA A 137 5.81 4.96 5.34
CA ALA A 137 6.35 3.61 5.25
C ALA A 137 5.50 2.61 6.03
N PHE A 138 5.34 1.40 5.50
CA PHE A 138 4.71 0.31 6.23
C PHE A 138 5.46 0.06 7.55
N PHE A 139 4.69 -0.06 8.63
CA PHE A 139 5.22 -0.27 9.96
C PHE A 139 4.88 -1.68 10.48
N LYS A 140 3.59 -1.99 10.60
CA LYS A 140 3.09 -3.26 11.15
C LYS A 140 1.73 -3.62 10.57
N GLN A 141 1.35 -4.89 10.66
CA GLN A 141 -0.02 -5.35 10.40
C GLN A 141 -0.46 -6.36 11.46
N GLY A 142 -1.77 -6.49 11.65
CA GLY A 142 -2.33 -7.39 12.66
C GLY A 142 -3.64 -6.85 13.21
N ARG A 143 -3.77 -6.79 14.53
CA ARG A 143 -4.97 -6.31 15.23
C ARG A 143 -4.60 -5.34 16.34
N ILE A 144 -5.50 -4.40 16.63
CA ILE A 144 -5.38 -3.48 17.76
C ILE A 144 -6.43 -3.86 18.79
N LYS A 145 -5.98 -4.54 19.86
CA LYS A 145 -6.82 -5.09 20.91
C LYS A 145 -6.85 -4.17 22.13
N SER A 146 -8.03 -3.84 22.64
CA SER A 146 -8.15 -3.12 23.91
C SER A 146 -7.63 -3.98 25.06
N LEU A 147 -6.86 -3.38 25.97
CA LEU A 147 -6.54 -3.97 27.26
C LEU A 147 -7.53 -3.59 28.36
N GLY A 148 -8.54 -2.77 28.07
CA GLY A 148 -9.66 -2.52 28.97
C GLY A 148 -10.56 -3.75 29.15
N ASP A 149 -11.71 -3.56 29.77
CA ASP A 149 -12.61 -4.66 30.13
C ASP A 149 -13.15 -5.43 28.91
N THR A 150 -13.31 -4.75 27.78
CA THR A 150 -13.88 -5.38 26.57
C THR A 150 -13.00 -6.49 26.01
N LYS A 151 -11.67 -6.35 26.10
CA LYS A 151 -10.67 -7.19 25.42
C LYS A 151 -10.95 -7.42 23.92
N LYS A 152 -11.71 -6.52 23.29
CA LYS A 152 -12.13 -6.56 21.89
C LYS A 152 -11.15 -5.79 21.00
N CYS A 153 -11.22 -6.02 19.69
CA CYS A 153 -10.34 -5.37 18.72
C CYS A 153 -11.06 -4.23 18.00
N MET A 154 -10.30 -3.20 17.62
CA MET A 154 -10.77 -2.19 16.67
C MET A 154 -11.12 -2.87 15.35
N GLY A 155 -12.32 -2.62 14.83
CA GLY A 155 -12.75 -3.11 13.54
C GLY A 155 -13.65 -2.12 12.80
N ILE A 156 -13.76 -2.31 11.49
CA ILE A 156 -14.61 -1.51 10.62
C ILE A 156 -15.93 -2.21 10.35
N THR A 157 -17.06 -1.56 10.61
CA THR A 157 -18.38 -2.11 10.30
C THR A 157 -18.73 -1.97 8.81
N SER A 158 -19.78 -2.66 8.36
CA SER A 158 -20.33 -2.49 7.01
C SER A 158 -20.85 -1.07 6.72
N SER A 159 -21.19 -0.30 7.77
CA SER A 159 -21.54 1.12 7.67
C SER A 159 -20.31 2.06 7.76
N ASN A 160 -19.09 1.51 7.71
CA ASN A 160 -17.82 2.20 7.86
C ASN A 160 -17.60 2.83 9.25
N ALA A 161 -18.35 2.44 10.28
CA ALA A 161 -18.08 2.88 11.65
C ALA A 161 -16.86 2.14 12.21
N LEU A 162 -16.17 2.79 13.16
CA LEU A 162 -15.14 2.15 13.97
C LEU A 162 -15.78 1.63 15.25
N GLU A 163 -15.78 0.32 15.44
CA GLU A 163 -16.34 -0.31 16.64
C GLU A 163 -15.39 -1.37 17.21
N LEU A 164 -15.55 -1.64 18.50
CA LEU A 164 -14.91 -2.75 19.18
C LEU A 164 -15.71 -4.02 18.92
N MET A 165 -15.05 -5.01 18.31
CA MET A 165 -15.67 -6.27 17.90
C MET A 165 -14.76 -7.47 18.14
N ASP A 166 -15.24 -8.67 17.80
CA ASP A 166 -14.46 -9.88 17.98
C ASP A 166 -13.15 -9.83 17.20
N CYS A 167 -12.04 -10.09 17.88
CA CYS A 167 -10.73 -10.11 17.25
C CYS A 167 -10.61 -11.18 16.16
N ALA A 168 -11.42 -12.23 16.16
CA ALA A 168 -11.44 -13.20 15.07
C ALA A 168 -12.02 -12.62 13.76
N ASP A 169 -12.78 -11.52 13.82
CA ASP A 169 -13.38 -10.93 12.63
C ASP A 169 -12.32 -10.37 11.69
N THR A 170 -12.41 -10.71 10.41
CA THR A 170 -11.55 -10.19 9.34
C THR A 170 -11.59 -8.67 9.24
N ALA A 171 -12.69 -8.02 9.64
CA ALA A 171 -12.85 -6.58 9.69
C ALA A 171 -12.00 -5.89 10.77
N THR A 172 -11.33 -6.64 11.65
CA THR A 172 -10.38 -6.11 12.65
C THR A 172 -8.94 -6.07 12.16
N PHE A 173 -8.67 -6.56 10.94
CA PHE A 173 -7.32 -6.54 10.38
C PHE A 173 -6.89 -5.11 10.05
N VAL A 174 -5.77 -4.69 10.63
CA VAL A 174 -5.17 -3.38 10.39
C VAL A 174 -3.85 -3.48 9.63
N LYS A 175 -3.58 -2.46 8.83
CA LYS A 175 -2.23 -2.08 8.41
C LYS A 175 -1.87 -0.74 9.04
N ILE A 176 -0.66 -0.63 9.57
CA ILE A 176 -0.16 0.57 10.23
C ILE A 176 0.99 1.10 9.40
N TYR A 177 0.91 2.39 9.07
CA TYR A 177 1.93 3.10 8.32
C TYR A 177 2.52 4.20 9.18
N SER A 178 3.84 4.26 9.24
CA SER A 178 4.59 5.39 9.80
C SER A 178 4.58 6.56 8.81
N MET A 179 4.49 7.78 9.34
CA MET A 179 4.26 9.01 8.60
C MET A 179 5.13 10.14 9.16
N GLY A 180 5.90 10.81 8.31
CA GLY A 180 6.79 11.91 8.69
C GLY A 180 8.08 11.43 9.38
N ASP A 181 9.09 12.30 9.42
CA ASP A 181 10.38 11.99 10.07
C ASP A 181 10.50 12.63 11.46
N LYS A 182 9.83 13.78 11.69
CA LYS A 182 9.94 14.60 12.92
C LYS A 182 8.66 15.42 13.17
N PRO A 183 7.76 15.01 14.08
CA PRO A 183 7.70 13.69 14.72
C PRO A 183 7.25 12.61 13.74
N VAL A 184 7.63 11.36 14.01
CA VAL A 184 7.00 10.20 13.35
C VAL A 184 5.60 10.03 13.95
N THR A 185 4.60 10.00 13.08
CA THR A 185 3.21 9.69 13.41
C THR A 185 2.77 8.42 12.70
N TYR A 186 1.61 7.89 13.05
CA TYR A 186 1.11 6.64 12.50
C TYR A 186 -0.32 6.79 12.00
N ARG A 187 -0.59 6.15 10.87
CA ARG A 187 -1.92 5.99 10.31
C ARG A 187 -2.34 4.54 10.46
N ILE A 188 -3.53 4.32 11.01
CA ILE A 188 -4.11 2.98 11.20
C ILE A 188 -5.17 2.78 10.12
N GLN A 189 -4.91 1.84 9.21
CA GLN A 189 -5.79 1.51 8.09
C GLN A 189 -6.61 0.24 8.38
N LEU A 190 -7.92 0.33 8.16
CA LEU A 190 -8.91 -0.75 8.22
C LEU A 190 -9.61 -0.82 6.86
N GLY A 191 -9.39 -1.91 6.11
CA GLY A 191 -9.85 -2.00 4.72
C GLY A 191 -9.23 -0.90 3.84
N ASN A 192 -10.08 -0.06 3.23
CA ASN A 192 -9.69 1.10 2.42
C ASN A 192 -9.84 2.44 3.17
N ARG A 193 -10.06 2.41 4.49
CA ARG A 193 -10.29 3.60 5.33
C ARG A 193 -9.30 3.64 6.48
N VAL A 194 -9.25 4.77 7.18
CA VAL A 194 -8.34 5.00 8.30
C VAL A 194 -9.09 5.42 9.54
N VAL A 195 -8.53 5.11 10.72
CA VAL A 195 -9.02 5.63 11.99
C VAL A 195 -8.95 7.16 11.97
N ASP A 196 -10.07 7.81 12.24
CA ASP A 196 -10.30 9.23 12.01
C ASP A 196 -11.12 9.84 13.16
N ILE A 197 -10.78 11.06 13.54
CA ILE A 197 -11.59 11.87 14.44
C ILE A 197 -12.49 12.80 13.62
N PRO A 198 -13.83 12.58 13.64
CA PRO A 198 -14.76 13.32 12.78
C PRO A 198 -14.64 14.84 12.93
N ASN A 199 -14.75 15.53 11.80
CA ASN A 199 -14.70 17.00 11.69
C ASN A 199 -13.42 17.62 12.25
N GLU A 200 -12.32 16.86 12.29
CA GLU A 200 -11.05 17.25 12.91
C GLU A 200 -11.18 17.72 14.37
N SER A 201 -12.22 17.24 15.07
CA SER A 201 -12.58 17.76 16.38
C SER A 201 -11.46 17.57 17.39
N THR A 202 -11.22 18.57 18.22
CA THR A 202 -10.30 18.49 19.37
C THR A 202 -11.03 18.28 20.69
N ALA A 203 -12.35 18.07 20.66
CA ALA A 203 -13.16 17.90 21.86
C ALA A 203 -13.07 16.48 22.44
N ALA A 204 -13.08 16.39 23.76
CA ALA A 204 -13.26 15.13 24.47
C ALA A 204 -14.66 14.54 24.22
N GLY A 205 -14.79 13.22 24.32
CA GLY A 205 -16.06 12.52 24.14
C GLY A 205 -16.45 12.26 22.69
N VAL A 206 -15.64 12.68 21.72
CA VAL A 206 -15.91 12.42 20.30
C VAL A 206 -15.59 10.97 19.95
N THR A 207 -16.59 10.24 19.47
CA THR A 207 -16.42 8.88 18.93
C THR A 207 -15.60 8.94 17.64
N ALA A 208 -14.47 8.24 17.65
CA ALA A 208 -13.65 8.01 16.46
C ALA A 208 -14.42 7.15 15.45
N SER A 209 -14.13 7.32 14.17
CA SER A 209 -14.76 6.57 13.08
C SER A 209 -13.72 6.17 12.04
N THR A 210 -14.16 5.70 10.87
CA THR A 210 -13.26 5.46 9.74
C THR A 210 -13.60 6.37 8.56
N TYR A 211 -12.57 6.97 7.94
CA TYR A 211 -12.71 7.84 6.76
C TYR A 211 -11.70 7.52 5.66
N GLY A 212 -11.94 8.06 4.46
CA GLY A 212 -10.94 8.07 3.41
C GLY A 212 -9.73 8.88 3.86
N TYR A 213 -8.53 8.39 3.56
CA TYR A 213 -7.30 9.08 3.97
C TYR A 213 -7.13 10.40 3.18
N ASN A 214 -6.94 11.51 3.90
CA ASN A 214 -6.74 12.85 3.34
C ASN A 214 -5.44 13.51 3.81
N GLY A 215 -4.61 12.81 4.60
CA GLY A 215 -3.34 13.36 5.12
C GLY A 215 -3.47 14.26 6.35
N GLY A 216 -4.69 14.52 6.81
CA GLY A 216 -4.98 15.41 7.93
C GLY A 216 -4.41 14.92 9.27
N ALA A 217 -4.07 15.85 10.15
CA ALA A 217 -3.51 15.53 11.47
C ALA A 217 -4.49 14.74 12.35
N HIS A 218 -5.80 14.85 12.11
CA HIS A 218 -6.85 14.09 12.80
C HIS A 218 -6.89 12.60 12.43
N GLN A 219 -6.18 12.19 11.37
CA GLN A 219 -6.02 10.80 10.91
C GLN A 219 -4.66 10.20 11.30
N LYS A 220 -3.89 10.91 12.13
CA LYS A 220 -2.53 10.56 12.53
C LYS A 220 -2.47 10.42 14.05
N TYR A 221 -1.68 9.46 14.52
CA TYR A 221 -1.55 9.11 15.93
C TYR A 221 -0.09 9.02 16.33
N LEU A 222 0.24 9.50 17.52
CA LEU A 222 1.48 9.19 18.21
C LEU A 222 1.26 7.88 18.98
N PHE A 223 2.20 6.96 18.83
CA PHE A 223 2.21 5.72 19.62
C PHE A 223 3.17 5.96 20.78
N GLU A 224 2.62 6.07 21.98
CA GLU A 224 3.39 6.23 23.21
C GLU A 224 3.46 4.89 23.95
N ASP A 225 4.58 4.61 24.63
CA ASP A 225 4.70 3.42 25.48
C ASP A 225 3.62 3.46 26.57
N ALA A 226 2.83 2.39 26.66
CA ALA A 226 1.82 2.27 27.69
C ALA A 226 2.41 2.06 29.09
N GLY A 227 3.71 1.78 29.22
CA GLY A 227 4.43 1.64 30.50
C GLY A 227 3.84 0.54 31.38
N VAL A 228 3.42 -0.56 30.76
CA VAL A 228 2.90 -1.77 31.40
C VAL A 228 3.74 -2.96 30.96
N ASN A 229 3.75 -4.04 31.76
CA ASN A 229 4.47 -5.28 31.43
C ASN A 229 3.70 -6.13 30.40
N THR A 230 3.24 -5.51 29.32
CA THR A 230 2.59 -6.19 28.18
C THR A 230 3.32 -5.76 26.91
N PRO A 231 3.96 -6.70 26.18
CA PRO A 231 4.63 -6.37 24.93
C PRO A 231 3.70 -5.72 23.92
N ASN A 232 4.21 -4.75 23.16
CA ASN A 232 3.46 -3.98 22.16
C ASN A 232 2.20 -3.29 22.71
N ALA A 233 2.16 -2.99 24.01
CA ALA A 233 1.14 -2.15 24.61
C ALA A 233 1.47 -0.68 24.36
N VAL A 234 0.51 0.03 23.78
CA VAL A 234 0.65 1.43 23.36
C VAL A 234 -0.54 2.25 23.82
N LEU A 235 -0.27 3.54 24.01
CA LEU A 235 -1.27 4.59 24.06
C LEU A 235 -1.35 5.23 22.68
N LEU A 236 -2.58 5.46 22.20
CA LEU A 236 -2.82 6.03 20.88
C LEU A 236 -3.28 7.48 21.04
N LYS A 237 -2.36 8.43 20.90
CA LYS A 237 -2.65 9.86 21.03
C LYS A 237 -2.89 10.48 19.67
N ASN A 238 -4.06 11.06 19.46
CA ASN A 238 -4.36 11.75 18.20
C ASN A 238 -3.44 12.96 18.03
N TYR A 239 -2.85 13.10 16.84
CA TYR A 239 -1.84 14.12 16.56
C TYR A 239 -2.43 15.54 16.49
N LYS A 240 -3.70 15.68 16.10
CA LYS A 240 -4.39 16.97 16.04
C LYS A 240 -4.86 17.44 17.41
N SER A 241 -5.58 16.59 18.15
CA SER A 241 -6.22 16.97 19.41
C SER A 241 -5.32 16.84 20.64
N GLY A 242 -4.30 15.98 20.57
CA GLY A 242 -3.50 15.59 21.74
C GLY A 242 -4.25 14.71 22.74
N LEU A 243 -5.46 14.26 22.41
CA LEU A 243 -6.27 13.35 23.22
C LEU A 243 -5.97 11.88 22.88
N TYR A 244 -6.30 10.97 23.79
CA TYR A 244 -6.03 9.55 23.66
C TYR A 244 -7.28 8.77 23.24
N LEU A 245 -7.11 7.76 22.41
CA LEU A 245 -8.18 6.82 22.10
C LEU A 245 -8.46 5.92 23.29
N GLN A 246 -9.73 5.87 23.70
CA GLN A 246 -10.26 5.10 24.81
C GLN A 246 -11.32 4.12 24.32
N ALA A 247 -11.31 2.90 24.83
CA ALA A 247 -12.41 1.96 24.70
C ALA A 247 -13.58 2.38 25.61
N VAL A 248 -14.77 2.63 25.04
CA VAL A 248 -15.98 3.01 25.78
C VAL A 248 -17.16 2.20 25.28
N GLY A 249 -17.53 1.15 26.02
CA GLY A 249 -18.54 0.19 25.57
C GLY A 249 -18.12 -0.47 24.25
N LYS A 250 -18.91 -0.30 23.19
CA LYS A 250 -18.55 -0.76 21.84
C LYS A 250 -17.78 0.27 21.00
N ASN A 251 -17.61 1.49 21.50
CA ASN A 251 -17.05 2.61 20.73
C ASN A 251 -15.58 2.84 21.06
N VAL A 252 -14.87 3.50 20.15
CA VAL A 252 -13.57 4.12 20.41
C VAL A 252 -13.79 5.63 20.50
N VAL A 253 -13.39 6.25 21.60
CA VAL A 253 -13.67 7.67 21.90
C VAL A 253 -12.36 8.39 22.20
N GLN A 254 -12.16 9.61 21.72
CA GLN A 254 -11.01 10.42 22.14
C GLN A 254 -11.30 11.14 23.46
N ASN A 255 -10.40 11.02 24.44
CA ASN A 255 -10.53 11.64 25.76
C ASN A 255 -9.17 12.07 26.33
N PRO A 256 -9.15 13.03 27.28
CA PRO A 256 -7.96 13.26 28.10
C PRO A 256 -7.71 12.01 28.95
N MET A 257 -6.44 11.75 29.27
CA MET A 257 -6.04 10.68 30.17
C MET A 257 -5.44 11.30 31.44
N PRO A 258 -6.28 11.77 32.39
CA PRO A 258 -5.80 12.41 33.62
C PRO A 258 -5.09 11.42 34.55
N SER A 259 -5.49 10.16 34.50
CA SER A 259 -4.85 9.02 35.16
C SER A 259 -4.84 7.84 34.20
N ARG A 260 -3.80 7.00 34.32
CA ARG A 260 -3.70 5.79 33.50
C ARG A 260 -4.86 4.83 33.82
N SER A 261 -5.49 4.30 32.78
CA SER A 261 -6.52 3.25 32.84
C SER A 261 -6.31 2.30 31.66
N ASP A 262 -6.60 1.02 31.88
CA ASP A 262 -6.48 -0.04 30.87
C ASP A 262 -7.37 0.22 29.64
N ASP A 263 -8.45 0.99 29.78
CA ASP A 263 -9.33 1.38 28.67
C ASP A 263 -8.65 2.26 27.62
N PHE A 264 -7.53 2.91 27.98
CA PHE A 264 -6.71 3.70 27.05
C PHE A 264 -5.56 2.88 26.43
N ILE A 265 -5.33 1.67 26.93
CA ILE A 265 -4.19 0.85 26.54
C ILE A 265 -4.60 -0.12 25.44
N TRP A 266 -3.82 -0.16 24.38
CA TRP A 266 -4.04 -1.00 23.22
C TRP A 266 -2.85 -1.91 23.01
N LYS A 267 -3.08 -3.18 22.73
CA LYS A 267 -2.05 -4.14 22.35
C LYS A 267 -2.09 -4.34 20.85
N ILE A 268 -0.95 -4.14 20.19
CA ILE A 268 -0.77 -4.49 18.78
C ILE A 268 -0.41 -5.98 18.70
N GLU A 269 -1.38 -6.78 18.28
CA GLU A 269 -1.21 -8.21 18.05
C GLU A 269 -0.76 -8.43 16.59
N GLU A 270 0.55 -8.48 16.40
CA GLU A 270 1.17 -8.61 15.09
C GLU A 270 0.84 -9.96 14.46
N GLN A 271 0.35 -9.93 13.23
CA GLN A 271 0.23 -11.13 12.42
C GLN A 271 1.49 -11.21 11.56
N ARG A 272 2.40 -12.12 11.91
CA ARG A 272 3.57 -12.41 11.07
C ARG A 272 3.05 -12.83 9.70
N THR A 273 3.59 -12.23 8.65
CA THR A 273 3.47 -12.76 7.28
C THR A 273 4.14 -14.12 7.29
N ASP A 274 3.36 -15.18 7.45
CA ASP A 274 3.84 -16.52 7.18
C ASP A 274 4.25 -16.52 5.70
N THR A 275 5.53 -16.76 5.41
CA THR A 275 6.09 -16.78 4.04
C THR A 275 5.60 -18.00 3.24
N THR A 276 4.44 -18.55 3.58
CA THR A 276 3.91 -19.83 3.11
C THR A 276 2.45 -19.78 2.66
N GLU A 277 1.77 -18.62 2.73
CA GLU A 277 0.41 -18.53 2.17
C GLU A 277 0.41 -18.16 0.68
N LYS A 278 -0.06 -19.13 -0.10
CA LYS A 278 -0.31 -19.09 -1.55
C LYS A 278 -1.10 -17.83 -1.95
N PRO A 279 -0.82 -17.25 -3.13
CA PRO A 279 -1.45 -16.02 -3.57
C PRO A 279 -2.98 -16.14 -3.61
N VAL A 280 -3.61 -15.08 -3.12
CA VAL A 280 -5.04 -14.77 -3.15
C VAL A 280 -5.68 -15.24 -4.45
N SER A 281 -6.67 -16.12 -4.32
CA SER A 281 -7.48 -16.58 -5.44
C SER A 281 -8.39 -15.44 -5.92
N ILE A 282 -8.23 -15.05 -7.18
CA ILE A 282 -9.21 -14.22 -7.88
C ILE A 282 -10.51 -15.02 -7.92
N SER A 283 -11.58 -14.48 -7.33
CA SER A 283 -12.91 -15.08 -7.44
C SER A 283 -13.41 -14.96 -8.89
N LYS A 284 -13.07 -15.94 -9.73
CA LYS A 284 -13.86 -16.22 -10.93
C LYS A 284 -15.17 -16.83 -10.45
N ARG A 285 -16.32 -16.25 -10.82
CA ARG A 285 -17.63 -16.91 -10.69
C ARG A 285 -17.50 -18.33 -11.26
N ARG A 286 -17.68 -19.34 -10.40
CA ARG A 286 -17.71 -20.77 -10.76
C ARG A 286 -18.88 -21.03 -11.71
N THR A 287 -18.61 -21.51 -12.90
CA THR A 287 -19.41 -22.57 -13.53
C THR A 287 -18.65 -23.88 -13.33
N PRO A 288 -19.31 -24.97 -12.90
CA PRO A 288 -18.62 -26.19 -12.53
C PRO A 288 -18.31 -27.01 -13.79
N ASN A 289 -17.04 -27.39 -13.99
CA ASN A 289 -16.77 -28.70 -14.58
C ASN A 289 -15.45 -29.31 -14.11
N LYS A 290 -15.48 -30.64 -14.05
CA LYS A 290 -14.59 -31.57 -13.37
C LYS A 290 -13.16 -31.67 -13.93
N ASN A 291 -12.24 -31.99 -13.01
CA ASN A 291 -10.98 -32.74 -13.13
C ASN A 291 -9.85 -32.14 -13.98
N LEU A 292 -8.71 -31.86 -13.33
CA LEU A 292 -7.37 -32.38 -13.64
C LEU A 292 -6.36 -31.78 -12.65
N GLU A 293 -5.76 -32.62 -11.81
CA GLU A 293 -4.52 -32.31 -11.10
C GLU A 293 -3.37 -32.33 -12.11
N GLU A 294 -2.72 -31.20 -12.31
CA GLU A 294 -1.42 -31.11 -12.98
C GLU A 294 -0.57 -30.10 -12.18
N SER A 295 0.61 -30.54 -11.75
CA SER A 295 1.56 -29.74 -10.97
C SER A 295 2.04 -28.54 -11.78
N MET A 296 1.99 -27.35 -11.18
CA MET A 296 2.42 -26.12 -11.86
C MET A 296 3.96 -26.04 -11.97
N PRO A 297 4.52 -25.62 -13.12
CA PRO A 297 5.94 -25.37 -13.25
C PRO A 297 6.39 -24.10 -12.49
N GLU A 298 7.63 -24.12 -11.99
CA GLU A 298 8.24 -23.07 -11.14
C GLU A 298 8.38 -21.68 -11.78
N ARG A 299 8.17 -21.53 -13.10
CA ARG A 299 8.13 -20.23 -13.79
C ARG A 299 6.90 -20.15 -14.69
N LEU A 300 6.01 -19.20 -14.40
CA LEU A 300 4.75 -18.99 -15.13
C LEU A 300 4.94 -18.34 -16.52
N PHE A 301 6.04 -17.62 -16.74
CA PHE A 301 6.31 -16.88 -17.98
C PHE A 301 7.81 -16.86 -18.34
N ASP A 302 8.13 -16.80 -19.63
CA ASP A 302 9.51 -16.61 -20.10
C ASP A 302 9.98 -15.15 -19.96
N ALA A 303 11.28 -14.92 -20.18
CA ALA A 303 11.92 -13.60 -20.10
C ALA A 303 11.36 -12.56 -21.09
N LEU A 304 10.45 -12.96 -21.98
CA LEU A 304 9.76 -12.09 -22.94
C LEU A 304 8.26 -11.95 -22.64
N GLY A 305 7.78 -12.48 -21.50
CA GLY A 305 6.40 -12.39 -21.04
C GLY A 305 5.43 -13.35 -21.73
N ARG A 306 5.92 -14.42 -22.38
CA ARG A 306 5.06 -15.45 -22.99
C ARG A 306 4.78 -16.55 -21.97
N ALA A 307 3.54 -17.06 -21.97
CA ALA A 307 3.15 -18.18 -21.12
C ALA A 307 3.97 -19.42 -21.49
N ALA A 308 4.63 -20.03 -20.49
CA ALA A 308 5.34 -21.28 -20.66
C ALA A 308 4.32 -22.44 -20.70
N GLY A 309 3.68 -22.64 -21.85
CA GLY A 309 2.76 -23.76 -22.07
C GLY A 309 1.84 -23.56 -23.29
N LYS A 310 1.64 -24.63 -24.09
CA LYS A 310 0.74 -24.62 -25.26
C LYS A 310 -0.70 -24.33 -24.82
N ILE A 311 -1.20 -23.12 -25.06
CA ILE A 311 -2.62 -22.81 -24.96
C ILE A 311 -3.32 -23.41 -26.20
N ARG A 312 -4.06 -24.51 -26.01
CA ARG A 312 -5.05 -24.96 -27.02
C ARG A 312 -6.09 -23.86 -27.20
N ARG A 313 -6.29 -23.46 -28.46
CA ARG A 313 -7.32 -22.50 -28.89
C ARG A 313 -8.69 -22.91 -28.34
N GLY A 314 -9.31 -22.00 -27.59
CA GLY A 314 -10.70 -22.12 -27.17
C GLY A 314 -11.03 -21.03 -26.17
N VAL A 315 -11.74 -20.01 -26.66
CA VAL A 315 -12.64 -19.05 -25.96
C VAL A 315 -12.36 -17.62 -26.41
N THR A 316 -13.36 -17.09 -27.12
CA THR A 316 -13.53 -15.74 -27.63
C THR A 316 -13.68 -14.73 -26.49
N SER A 317 -12.87 -13.66 -26.51
CA SER A 317 -13.10 -12.49 -25.64
C SER A 317 -14.12 -11.56 -26.28
N LYS A 318 -15.25 -11.33 -25.60
CA LYS A 318 -16.15 -10.22 -25.94
C LYS A 318 -15.51 -8.92 -25.45
N ILE A 319 -14.99 -8.13 -26.38
CA ILE A 319 -14.66 -6.73 -26.17
C ILE A 319 -15.98 -6.02 -25.86
N LEU A 320 -16.12 -5.42 -24.68
CA LEU A 320 -17.17 -4.45 -24.43
C LEU A 320 -16.80 -3.19 -25.23
N LYS A 321 -17.43 -3.03 -26.40
CA LYS A 321 -17.55 -1.73 -27.06
C LYS A 321 -18.61 -0.92 -26.32
N SER A 322 -18.33 0.35 -26.05
CA SER A 322 -19.37 1.37 -26.14
C SER A 322 -18.76 2.74 -26.41
N ASN A 323 -19.23 3.33 -27.51
CA ASN A 323 -19.14 4.71 -28.02
C ASN A 323 -17.77 5.39 -28.05
#